data_AF-A0A0H5DQ02-F1
#
_entry.id   AF-A0A0H5DQ02-F1
#
_cell.length_a   1.000
_cell.length_b   1.000
_cell.length_c   1.000
_cell.angle_alpha   90.00
_cell.angle_beta   90.00
_cell.angle_gamma   90.00
#
_symmetry.space_group_name_H-M   'P 1'
#
loop_
_entity.id
_entity.type
_entity.pdbx_description
1 polymer ?
#
loop_
_entity_poly.entity_id
_entity_poly.type
_entity_poly.pdbx_seq_one_letter_code
_entity_poly.pdbx_strand_id
1 'polypeptide(L)'
;MINFDELPCDITNHINTFRDFLNTTWPFLDKLMEDHNWDDDGYFIGDWLQVNWEFFVERELLEEKGFLTQFSVSYLSGRITKPEAIANYTVLAKSEKQLIDARTGMIIPFDKGTRLYCFSTYKDNAYGLYPPFDYAELVVDSEKKLYTVPVKDLQFYLVKL
;
A
#
# COMPACT_ATOMS: atom_id res chain seq x y z
N MET A 1 0.70 -6.20 23.93
CA MET A 1 -0.52 -6.36 23.11
C MET A 1 -0.92 -4.95 22.71
N ILE A 2 -0.95 -4.61 21.42
CA ILE A 2 -1.39 -3.27 21.00
C ILE A 2 -2.89 -3.17 21.29
N ASN A 3 -3.30 -2.15 22.04
CA ASN A 3 -4.71 -1.85 22.23
C ASN A 3 -5.20 -1.12 20.97
N PHE A 4 -5.98 -1.82 20.13
CA PHE A 4 -6.48 -1.24 18.89
C PHE A 4 -7.50 -0.11 19.14
N ASP A 5 -8.08 -0.03 20.33
CA ASP A 5 -8.97 1.05 20.74
C ASP A 5 -8.21 2.33 21.14
N GLU A 6 -6.88 2.25 21.27
CA GLU A 6 -5.97 3.38 21.61
C GLU A 6 -5.01 3.71 20.46
N LEU A 7 -5.32 3.28 19.23
CA LEU A 7 -4.51 3.68 18.07
C LEU A 7 -4.47 5.22 17.97
N PRO A 8 -3.30 5.80 17.64
CA PRO A 8 -3.14 7.25 17.62
C PRO A 8 -4.01 7.94 16.56
N CYS A 9 -4.56 7.19 15.60
CA CYS A 9 -5.41 7.71 14.54
C CYS A 9 -6.34 6.64 13.94
N ASP A 10 -7.38 7.11 13.24
CA ASP A 10 -8.22 6.26 12.39
C ASP A 10 -7.39 5.69 11.22
N ILE A 11 -7.32 4.36 11.11
CA ILE A 11 -6.47 3.66 10.13
C ILE A 11 -6.83 4.09 8.70
N THR A 12 -8.12 4.25 8.39
CA THR A 12 -8.54 4.61 7.02
C THR A 12 -8.05 6.00 6.65
N ASN A 13 -8.24 6.98 7.54
CA ASN A 13 -7.78 8.35 7.35
C ASN A 13 -6.25 8.42 7.26
N HIS A 14 -5.53 7.64 8.05
CA HIS A 14 -4.07 7.62 8.02
C HIS A 14 -3.52 7.04 6.71
N ILE A 15 -4.09 5.94 6.23
CA ILE A 15 -3.77 5.37 4.92
C ILE A 15 -4.11 6.34 3.78
N ASN A 16 -5.24 7.05 3.85
CA ASN A 16 -5.59 8.10 2.89
C ASN A 16 -4.62 9.29 2.96
N THR A 17 -4.14 9.65 4.14
CA THR A 17 -3.13 10.71 4.31
C THR A 17 -1.82 10.33 3.61
N PHE A 18 -1.39 9.07 3.75
CA PHE A 18 -0.22 8.57 3.01
C PHE A 18 -0.44 8.59 1.50
N ARG A 19 -1.62 8.20 1.01
CA ARG A 19 -1.97 8.32 -0.41
C ARG A 19 -1.89 9.78 -0.90
N ASP A 20 -2.40 10.72 -0.11
CA ASP A 20 -2.37 12.14 -0.45
C ASP A 20 -0.93 12.69 -0.43
N PHE A 21 -0.08 12.21 0.47
CA PHE A 21 1.36 12.44 0.42
C PHE A 21 1.94 11.96 -0.91
N LEU A 22 1.67 10.71 -1.32
CA LEU A 22 2.16 10.19 -2.60
C LEU A 22 1.70 11.06 -3.77
N ASN A 23 0.41 11.39 -3.85
CA ASN A 23 -0.13 12.28 -4.89
C ASN A 23 0.57 13.65 -4.93
N THR A 24 0.91 14.19 -3.75
CA THR A 24 1.54 15.51 -3.60
C THR A 24 3.02 15.47 -3.97
N THR A 25 3.75 14.42 -3.58
CA THR A 25 5.21 14.35 -3.75
C THR A 25 5.63 13.75 -5.08
N TRP A 26 4.78 12.96 -5.73
CA TRP A 26 5.13 12.27 -6.96
C TRP A 26 5.65 13.18 -8.08
N PRO A 27 5.10 14.39 -8.33
CA PRO A 27 5.65 15.26 -9.37
C PRO A 27 7.10 15.69 -9.15
N PHE A 28 7.60 15.62 -7.91
CA PHE A 28 9.01 15.83 -7.59
C PHE A 28 9.83 14.57 -7.81
N LEU A 29 9.26 13.40 -7.54
CA LEU A 29 9.86 12.11 -7.86
C LEU A 29 10.01 11.92 -9.37
N ASP A 30 9.02 12.33 -10.18
CA ASP A 30 9.08 12.29 -11.65
C ASP A 30 10.33 13.00 -12.18
N LYS A 31 10.67 14.17 -11.63
CA LYS A 31 11.88 14.91 -12.02
C LYS A 31 13.16 14.17 -11.68
N LEU A 32 13.19 13.44 -10.56
CA LEU A 32 14.33 12.62 -10.20
C LEU A 32 14.45 11.39 -11.12
N MET A 33 13.32 10.82 -11.52
CA MET A 33 13.25 9.67 -12.41
C MET A 33 13.74 9.94 -13.83
N GLU A 34 13.53 11.16 -14.36
CA GLU A 34 13.97 11.55 -15.70
C GLU A 34 15.49 11.46 -15.88
N ASP A 35 16.25 11.79 -14.83
CA ASP A 35 17.72 11.79 -14.82
C ASP A 35 18.32 10.54 -14.14
N HIS A 36 17.48 9.59 -13.71
CA HIS A 36 17.94 8.42 -12.93
C HIS A 36 18.55 7.33 -13.82
N ASN A 37 19.66 6.73 -13.36
CA ASN A 37 20.27 5.59 -14.05
C ASN A 37 19.60 4.27 -13.64
N TRP A 38 18.59 3.87 -14.40
CA TRP A 38 17.82 2.65 -14.14
C TRP A 38 18.61 1.34 -14.28
N ASP A 39 19.72 1.35 -15.02
CA ASP A 39 20.58 0.17 -15.18
C ASP A 39 21.33 -0.15 -13.87
N ASP A 40 21.64 0.87 -13.06
CA ASP A 40 22.37 0.73 -11.79
C ASP A 40 21.45 0.64 -10.58
N ASP A 41 20.26 1.27 -10.63
CA ASP A 41 19.34 1.34 -9.49
C ASP A 41 17.87 1.18 -9.94
N GLY A 42 17.53 -0.04 -10.38
CA GLY A 42 16.17 -0.42 -10.76
C GLY A 42 15.20 -0.55 -9.58
N TYR A 43 15.67 -0.48 -8.33
CA TYR A 43 14.83 -0.62 -7.13
C TYR A 43 14.39 0.70 -6.53
N PHE A 44 14.98 1.81 -6.97
CA PHE A 44 14.74 3.18 -6.49
C PHE A 44 13.28 3.47 -6.11
N ILE A 45 12.32 3.20 -6.99
CA ILE A 45 10.90 3.50 -6.73
C ILE A 45 10.29 2.59 -5.67
N GLY A 46 10.62 1.30 -5.70
CA GLY A 46 10.17 0.36 -4.69
C GLY A 46 10.72 0.73 -3.32
N ASP A 47 12.00 1.12 -3.26
CA ASP A 47 12.67 1.51 -2.02
C ASP A 47 12.17 2.86 -1.50
N TRP A 48 11.94 3.82 -2.39
CA TRP A 48 11.33 5.11 -2.03
C TRP A 48 9.91 4.94 -1.49
N LEU A 49 9.08 4.12 -2.12
CA LEU A 49 7.74 3.81 -1.61
C LEU A 49 7.80 3.13 -0.24
N GLN A 50 8.64 2.11 -0.11
CA GLN A 50 8.75 1.32 1.11
C GLN A 50 9.32 2.13 2.28
N VAL A 51 10.35 2.94 2.07
CA VAL A 51 10.92 3.76 3.14
C VAL A 51 9.92 4.82 3.63
N ASN A 52 9.18 5.45 2.71
CA ASN A 52 8.13 6.39 3.11
C ASN A 52 6.97 5.69 3.82
N TRP A 53 6.59 4.47 3.42
CA TRP A 53 5.62 3.66 4.16
C TRP A 53 6.09 3.34 5.59
N GLU A 54 7.36 2.94 5.75
CA GLU A 54 7.95 2.66 7.07
C GLU A 54 7.93 3.90 7.98
N PHE A 55 8.22 5.08 7.44
CA PHE A 55 8.24 6.31 8.23
C PHE A 55 6.84 6.89 8.49
N PHE A 56 6.01 7.03 7.46
CA PHE A 56 4.74 7.73 7.57
C PHE A 56 3.63 6.86 8.14
N VAL A 57 3.64 5.56 7.83
CA VAL A 57 2.54 4.67 8.19
C VAL A 57 2.92 3.74 9.32
N GLU A 58 3.99 2.96 9.16
CA GLU A 58 4.36 1.98 10.17
C GLU A 58 4.73 2.64 11.50
N ARG A 59 5.64 3.61 11.48
CA ARG A 59 6.12 4.25 12.70
C ARG A 59 5.02 5.01 13.44
N GLU A 60 4.12 5.67 12.72
CA GLU A 60 3.02 6.40 13.34
C GLU A 60 1.95 5.46 13.89
N LEU A 61 1.64 4.35 13.22
CA LEU A 61 0.62 3.40 13.69
C LEU A 61 1.12 2.45 14.78
N LEU A 62 2.38 2.01 14.69
CA LEU A 62 2.93 0.94 15.52
C LEU A 62 4.03 1.41 16.48
N GLU A 63 4.50 2.65 16.36
CA GLU A 63 5.66 3.17 17.08
C GLU A 63 6.88 2.25 16.87
N GLU A 64 7.49 1.76 17.95
CA GLU A 64 8.58 0.77 17.92
C GLU A 64 8.09 -0.66 18.17
N LYS A 65 6.77 -0.87 18.26
CA LYS A 65 6.16 -2.10 18.78
C LYS A 65 5.84 -3.13 17.70
N GLY A 66 6.04 -2.81 16.42
CA GLY A 66 5.71 -3.71 15.33
C GLY A 66 6.22 -3.27 13.98
N PHE A 67 6.06 -4.17 13.02
CA PHE A 67 6.44 -4.00 11.63
C PHE A 67 5.27 -4.38 10.74
N LEU A 68 4.93 -3.50 9.79
CA LEU A 68 3.92 -3.75 8.78
C LEU A 68 4.47 -4.63 7.68
N THR A 69 3.58 -5.38 7.04
CA THR A 69 3.81 -5.93 5.71
C THR A 69 4.21 -4.82 4.76
N GLN A 70 5.04 -5.19 3.80
CA GLN A 70 5.57 -4.29 2.80
C GLN A 70 4.48 -3.59 1.95
N PHE A 71 4.71 -2.32 1.65
CA PHE A 71 3.98 -1.53 0.67
C PHE A 71 4.87 -1.39 -0.56
N SER A 72 4.59 -2.19 -1.61
CA SER A 72 5.45 -2.21 -2.78
C SER A 72 4.71 -2.68 -4.02
N VAL A 73 5.25 -2.29 -5.17
CA VAL A 73 4.83 -2.72 -6.50
C VAL A 73 5.50 -4.01 -6.97
N SER A 74 6.46 -4.54 -6.20
CA SER A 74 7.12 -5.80 -6.50
C SER A 74 7.39 -6.59 -5.22
N TYR A 75 7.56 -7.90 -5.37
CA TYR A 75 8.04 -8.78 -4.30
C TYR A 75 9.56 -8.66 -4.07
N LEU A 76 10.23 -7.75 -4.77
CA LEU A 76 11.69 -7.67 -4.82
C LEU A 76 12.29 -6.65 -3.86
N SER A 77 11.53 -5.63 -3.43
CA SER A 77 12.03 -4.75 -2.37
C SER A 77 11.92 -5.45 -1.02
N GLY A 78 12.92 -5.28 -0.17
CA GLY A 78 12.86 -5.66 1.24
C GLY A 78 12.42 -4.47 2.09
N ARG A 79 12.43 -4.64 3.41
CA ARG A 79 12.37 -3.49 4.31
C ARG A 79 13.65 -2.67 4.20
N ILE A 80 13.55 -1.36 4.32
CA ILE A 80 14.69 -0.45 4.09
C ILE A 80 15.38 -0.07 5.40
N THR A 81 14.61 0.39 6.41
CA THR A 81 15.19 0.90 7.66
C THR A 81 15.65 -0.21 8.61
N LYS A 82 14.98 -1.37 8.56
CA LYS A 82 15.32 -2.58 9.32
C LYS A 82 15.13 -3.81 8.43
N PRO A 83 16.12 -4.16 7.58
CA PRO A 83 15.99 -5.23 6.58
C PRO A 83 15.67 -6.61 7.15
N GLU A 84 16.20 -6.92 8.34
CA GLU A 84 16.01 -8.21 9.02
C GLU A 84 14.71 -8.30 9.83
N ALA A 85 13.95 -7.22 9.93
CA ALA A 85 12.72 -7.21 10.71
C ALA A 85 11.60 -7.97 9.97
N ILE A 86 10.91 -8.85 10.70
CA ILE A 86 9.78 -9.62 10.16
C ILE A 86 8.49 -8.87 10.47
N ALA A 87 7.65 -8.69 9.45
CA ALA A 87 6.32 -8.13 9.61
C ALA A 87 5.49 -8.96 10.60
N ASN A 88 4.85 -8.29 11.54
CA ASN A 88 3.93 -8.88 12.52
C ASN A 88 2.56 -8.20 12.53
N TYR A 89 2.35 -7.23 11.64
CA TYR A 89 1.05 -6.62 11.35
C TYR A 89 0.86 -6.43 9.85
N THR A 90 -0.39 -6.30 9.43
CA THR A 90 -0.80 -6.06 8.04
C THR A 90 -1.99 -5.10 7.98
N VAL A 91 -2.10 -4.36 6.89
CA VAL A 91 -3.26 -3.50 6.60
C VAL A 91 -4.20 -4.26 5.68
N LEU A 92 -5.38 -4.59 6.19
CA LEU A 92 -6.44 -5.19 5.40
C LEU A 92 -7.46 -4.14 4.97
N ALA A 93 -8.08 -4.39 3.83
CA ALA A 93 -9.19 -3.61 3.31
C ALA A 93 -10.52 -4.32 3.58
N LYS A 94 -11.57 -3.54 3.77
CA LYS A 94 -12.97 -3.97 3.80
C LYS A 94 -13.84 -2.95 3.07
N SER A 95 -15.05 -3.37 2.72
CA SER A 95 -16.06 -2.52 2.11
C SER A 95 -17.45 -2.98 2.59
N GLU A 96 -18.37 -2.02 2.75
CA GLU A 96 -19.78 -2.30 3.06
C GLU A 96 -20.55 -2.83 1.85
N LYS A 97 -20.03 -2.59 0.65
CA LYS A 97 -20.59 -3.09 -0.61
C LYS A 97 -19.72 -4.19 -1.20
N GLN A 98 -20.35 -5.06 -1.98
CA GLN A 98 -19.62 -6.01 -2.83
C GLN A 98 -18.75 -5.23 -3.82
N LEU A 99 -17.45 -5.52 -3.85
CA LEU A 99 -16.53 -4.90 -4.80
C LEU A 99 -16.23 -5.82 -5.97
N ILE A 100 -15.97 -5.17 -7.08
CA ILE A 100 -15.64 -5.78 -8.35
C ILE A 100 -14.24 -5.30 -8.70
N ASP A 101 -13.40 -6.23 -9.11
CA ASP A 101 -12.09 -5.94 -9.65
C ASP A 101 -12.23 -5.11 -10.93
N ALA A 102 -11.68 -3.90 -10.91
CA ALA A 102 -11.72 -2.99 -12.05
C ALA A 102 -11.05 -3.58 -13.30
N ARG A 103 -10.15 -4.57 -13.12
CA ARG A 103 -9.42 -5.21 -14.21
C ARG A 103 -10.21 -6.29 -14.93
N THR A 104 -10.81 -7.18 -14.15
CA THR A 104 -11.39 -8.42 -14.67
C THR A 104 -12.91 -8.47 -14.59
N GLY A 105 -13.53 -7.54 -13.86
CA GLY A 105 -14.97 -7.60 -13.58
C GLY A 105 -15.34 -8.71 -12.58
N MET A 106 -14.37 -9.38 -11.95
CA MET A 106 -14.63 -10.42 -10.97
C MET A 106 -14.98 -9.85 -9.60
N ILE A 107 -15.88 -10.53 -8.88
CA ILE A 107 -16.17 -10.21 -7.47
C ILE A 107 -14.94 -10.53 -6.61
N ILE A 108 -14.63 -9.63 -5.68
CA ILE A 108 -13.48 -9.77 -4.78
C ILE A 108 -13.90 -10.50 -3.50
N PRO A 109 -13.19 -11.57 -3.09
CA PRO A 109 -13.49 -12.35 -1.89
C PRO A 109 -12.92 -11.68 -0.63
N PHE A 110 -13.65 -10.70 -0.06
CA PHE A 110 -13.23 -10.02 1.18
C PHE A 110 -13.19 -10.94 2.42
N ASP A 111 -13.93 -12.04 2.39
CA ASP A 111 -13.97 -13.06 3.44
C ASP A 111 -12.60 -13.72 3.70
N LYS A 112 -11.68 -13.66 2.74
CA LYS A 112 -10.34 -14.26 2.85
C LYS A 112 -9.29 -13.31 3.44
N GLY A 113 -9.65 -12.07 3.74
CA GLY A 113 -8.72 -11.01 4.07
C GLY A 113 -8.00 -10.50 2.82
N THR A 114 -8.22 -9.24 2.48
CA THR A 114 -7.58 -8.60 1.32
C THR A 114 -6.60 -7.56 1.82
N ARG A 115 -5.31 -7.81 1.65
CA ARG A 115 -4.25 -6.94 2.13
C ARG A 115 -4.02 -5.80 1.15
N LEU A 116 -3.83 -4.58 1.67
CA LEU A 116 -3.35 -3.47 0.86
C LEU A 116 -1.91 -3.76 0.41
N TYR A 117 -1.70 -3.79 -0.91
CA TYR A 117 -0.40 -4.04 -1.52
C TYR A 117 0.29 -2.74 -1.91
N CYS A 118 -0.39 -1.91 -2.70
CA CYS A 118 0.06 -0.58 -3.07
C CYS A 118 -1.13 0.28 -3.56
N PHE A 119 -0.85 1.52 -3.97
CA PHE A 119 -1.79 2.34 -4.72
C PHE A 119 -1.40 2.41 -6.20
N SER A 120 -2.40 2.62 -7.05
CA SER A 120 -2.25 2.69 -8.50
C SER A 120 -3.19 3.73 -9.12
N THR A 121 -2.89 4.08 -10.37
CA THR A 121 -3.84 4.71 -11.29
C THR A 121 -4.43 3.64 -12.20
N TYR A 122 -5.73 3.72 -12.44
CA TYR A 122 -6.40 3.02 -13.53
C TYR A 122 -7.19 4.00 -14.39
N LYS A 123 -6.76 4.17 -15.65
CA LYS A 123 -7.37 5.10 -16.59
C LYS A 123 -7.23 4.56 -18.02
N ASP A 124 -8.27 4.72 -18.83
CA ASP A 124 -8.30 4.31 -20.25
C ASP A 124 -7.86 2.85 -20.48
N ASN A 125 -8.28 1.95 -19.57
CA ASN A 125 -7.88 0.53 -19.52
C ASN A 125 -6.38 0.28 -19.31
N ALA A 126 -5.62 1.28 -18.90
CA ALA A 126 -4.21 1.19 -18.57
C ALA A 126 -3.98 1.38 -17.07
N TYR A 127 -2.98 0.65 -16.56
CA TYR A 127 -2.52 0.76 -15.17
C TYR A 127 -1.23 1.54 -15.14
N GLY A 128 -1.03 2.27 -14.06
CA GLY A 128 0.24 2.88 -13.80
C GLY A 128 0.50 3.16 -12.35
N LEU A 129 1.77 3.27 -12.04
CA LEU A 129 2.28 3.75 -10.77
C LEU A 129 2.60 5.23 -10.95
N TYR A 130 1.57 6.07 -10.92
CA TYR A 130 1.67 7.53 -10.99
C TYR A 130 0.33 8.13 -10.49
N PRO A 131 0.26 9.43 -10.16
CA PRO A 131 -0.97 10.08 -9.73
C PRO A 131 -2.01 10.25 -10.86
N PRO A 132 -3.31 10.24 -10.54
CA PRO A 132 -3.87 10.17 -9.19
C PRO A 132 -3.96 8.73 -8.67
N PHE A 133 -3.44 8.49 -7.46
CA PHE A 133 -3.47 7.20 -6.76
C PHE A 133 -4.87 6.81 -6.26
N ASP A 134 -5.90 6.92 -7.10
CA ASP A 134 -7.31 6.73 -6.77
C ASP A 134 -7.74 5.27 -6.67
N TYR A 135 -6.84 4.33 -6.99
CA TYR A 135 -7.05 2.89 -6.87
C TYR A 135 -6.07 2.26 -5.88
N ALA A 136 -6.53 1.22 -5.19
CA ALA A 136 -5.69 0.33 -4.39
C ALA A 136 -5.53 -1.00 -5.10
N GLU A 137 -4.31 -1.53 -5.07
CA GLU A 137 -4.03 -2.92 -5.37
C GLU A 137 -4.18 -3.73 -4.08
N LEU A 138 -5.09 -4.70 -4.09
CA LEU A 138 -5.36 -5.59 -2.98
C LEU A 138 -4.89 -7.00 -3.32
N VAL A 139 -4.25 -7.66 -2.37
CA VAL A 139 -3.78 -9.04 -2.54
C VAL A 139 -4.44 -9.99 -1.56
N VAL A 140 -4.85 -11.14 -2.07
CA VAL A 140 -5.21 -12.30 -1.27
C VAL A 140 -3.99 -13.23 -1.26
N ASP A 141 -3.21 -13.20 -0.17
CA ASP A 141 -1.88 -13.85 -0.12
C ASP A 141 -1.95 -15.37 -0.40
N SER A 142 -3.05 -16.03 -0.02
CA SER A 142 -3.28 -17.47 -0.29
C SER A 142 -3.46 -17.80 -1.77
N GLU A 143 -3.93 -16.84 -2.57
CA GLU A 143 -4.19 -17.00 -4.00
C GLU A 143 -3.13 -16.32 -4.88
N LYS A 144 -2.26 -15.50 -4.27
CA LYS A 144 -1.30 -14.63 -4.97
C LYS A 144 -1.95 -13.79 -6.08
N LYS A 145 -3.22 -13.44 -5.88
CA LYS A 145 -4.02 -12.69 -6.85
C LYS A 145 -4.15 -11.24 -6.43
N LEU A 146 -3.90 -10.34 -7.38
CA LEU A 146 -4.09 -8.90 -7.24
C LEU A 146 -5.45 -8.48 -7.78
N TYR A 147 -6.08 -7.54 -7.09
CA TYR A 147 -7.34 -6.92 -7.44
C TYR A 147 -7.20 -5.40 -7.39
N THR A 148 -7.77 -4.69 -8.35
CA THR A 148 -7.72 -3.23 -8.40
C THR A 148 -9.07 -2.64 -8.05
N VAL A 149 -9.11 -1.77 -7.03
CA VAL A 149 -10.37 -1.24 -6.49
C VAL A 149 -10.26 0.27 -6.24
N PRO A 150 -11.30 1.07 -6.55
CA PRO A 150 -11.32 2.48 -6.17
C PRO A 150 -11.12 2.66 -4.66
N VAL A 151 -10.15 3.48 -4.24
CA VAL A 151 -9.85 3.69 -2.80
C VAL A 151 -11.04 4.28 -2.05
N LYS A 152 -11.85 5.12 -2.70
CA LYS A 152 -13.07 5.72 -2.12
C LYS A 152 -14.09 4.69 -1.62
N ASP A 153 -13.98 3.45 -2.09
CA ASP A 153 -14.89 2.36 -1.76
C ASP A 153 -14.34 1.47 -0.65
N LEU A 154 -13.18 1.82 -0.07
CA LEU A 154 -12.46 1.02 0.91
C LEU A 154 -12.41 1.70 2.28
N GLN A 155 -12.47 0.86 3.30
CA GLN A 155 -12.02 1.15 4.65
C GLN A 155 -10.84 0.24 4.97
N PHE A 156 -9.89 0.74 5.76
CA PHE A 156 -8.70 0.01 6.15
C PHE A 156 -8.69 -0.28 7.65
N TYR A 157 -8.12 -1.42 8.01
CA TYR A 157 -7.95 -1.81 9.40
C TYR A 157 -6.67 -2.63 9.58
N LEU A 158 -6.11 -2.54 10.77
CA LEU A 158 -4.86 -3.20 11.14
C LEU A 158 -5.15 -4.59 11.70
N VAL A 159 -4.38 -5.59 11.27
CA VAL A 159 -4.47 -6.96 11.77
C VAL A 159 -3.09 -7.45 12.18
N LYS A 160 -3.01 -8.17 13.30
CA LYS A 160 -1.80 -8.86 13.73
C LYS A 160 -1.64 -10.18 12.97
N LEU A 161 -0.43 -10.47 12.49
CA LEU A 161 -0.08 -11.72 11.81
C LEU A 161 0.12 -12.88 12.79
#